data_AF-A0AAD4QVG2-F1
#
_entry.id   AF-A0AAD4QVG2-F1
#
_cell.length_a   1.000
_cell.length_b   1.000
_cell.length_c   1.000
_cell.angle_alpha   90.00
_cell.angle_beta   90.00
_cell.angle_gamma   90.00
#
_symmetry.space_group_name_H-M   'P 1'
#
loop_
_entity.id
_entity.type
_entity.pdbx_description
1 polymer ?
#
loop_
_entity_poly.entity_id
_entity_poly.type
_entity_poly.pdbx_seq_one_letter_code
_entity_poly.pdbx_strand_id
1 'polypeptide(L)'
;MGNKGPTIVRFEEPGLPVTVNVRAGSVMSMLWSATGRAFLGLLDESRVVALAEQELGEATPEMRAQLDAKDTIGELRREVRQARCASVKDTYLRGISAVAAPVYD
;
A
#
# COMPACT_ATOMS: atom_id res chain seq x y z
N MET A 1 -10.72 2.03 -17.99
CA MET A 1 -10.85 1.10 -16.85
C MET A 1 -9.47 0.93 -16.23
N GLY A 2 -9.34 1.35 -14.98
CA GLY A 2 -8.08 1.57 -14.24
C GLY A 2 -8.34 2.61 -13.12
N ASN A 3 -9.43 2.45 -12.37
CA ASN A 3 -10.01 3.54 -11.55
C ASN A 3 -9.92 3.28 -10.04
N LYS A 4 -9.40 2.14 -9.59
CA LYS A 4 -9.64 1.62 -8.23
C LYS A 4 -8.42 1.63 -7.30
N GLY A 5 -7.27 2.15 -7.73
CA GLY A 5 -6.06 2.23 -6.92
C GLY A 5 -4.81 1.67 -7.61
N PRO A 6 -3.72 1.48 -6.85
CA PRO A 6 -2.46 0.95 -7.37
C PRO A 6 -2.66 -0.38 -8.09
N THR A 7 -2.15 -0.50 -9.31
CA THR A 7 -2.38 -1.66 -10.17
C THR A 7 -1.07 -2.31 -10.57
N ILE A 8 -0.99 -3.64 -10.46
CA ILE A 8 0.20 -4.39 -10.91
C ILE A 8 0.18 -4.48 -12.44
N VAL A 9 1.25 -4.04 -13.09
CA VAL A 9 1.39 -4.07 -14.57
C VAL A 9 2.29 -5.19 -15.08
N ARG A 10 3.21 -5.68 -14.25
CA ARG A 10 4.12 -6.80 -14.53
C ARG A 10 4.39 -7.58 -13.25
N PHE A 11 4.52 -8.90 -13.37
CA PHE A 11 4.85 -9.80 -12.27
C PHE A 11 5.97 -10.74 -12.72
N GLU A 12 6.97 -10.92 -11.86
CA GLU A 12 8.09 -11.83 -12.07
C GLU A 12 7.99 -12.98 -11.07
N GLU A 13 8.09 -14.21 -11.54
CA GLU A 13 7.95 -15.38 -10.68
C GLU A 13 9.15 -15.53 -9.73
N PRO A 14 8.92 -15.82 -8.44
CA PRO A 14 10.00 -16.03 -7.49
C PRO A 14 10.72 -17.36 -7.79
N GLY A 15 12.04 -17.38 -7.62
CA GLY A 15 12.84 -18.61 -7.76
C GLY A 15 12.61 -19.64 -6.65
N LEU A 16 11.91 -19.27 -5.57
CA LEU A 16 11.47 -20.15 -4.50
C LEU A 16 9.95 -20.11 -4.38
N PRO A 17 9.27 -21.22 -4.00
CA PRO A 17 7.82 -21.24 -3.86
C PRO A 17 7.36 -20.25 -2.78
N VAL A 18 6.64 -19.21 -3.21
CA VAL A 18 5.95 -18.26 -2.33
C VAL A 18 4.54 -18.08 -2.86
N THR A 19 3.54 -18.34 -2.03
CA THR A 19 2.13 -18.15 -2.42
C THR A 19 1.71 -16.72 -2.14
N VAL A 20 1.55 -15.92 -3.19
CA VAL A 20 0.93 -14.59 -3.13
C VAL A 20 -0.17 -14.54 -4.20
N ASN A 21 -1.40 -14.22 -3.79
CA ASN A 21 -2.54 -14.16 -4.72
C ASN A 21 -2.59 -12.81 -5.46
N VAL A 22 -1.54 -12.52 -6.24
CA VAL A 22 -1.45 -11.31 -7.07
C VAL A 22 -1.13 -11.66 -8.52
N ARG A 23 -1.61 -10.83 -9.45
CA ARG A 23 -1.36 -10.97 -10.88
C ARG A 23 -1.35 -9.59 -11.53
N ALA A 24 -0.91 -9.51 -12.79
CA ALA A 24 -1.13 -8.30 -13.58
C ALA A 24 -2.64 -7.95 -13.62
N GLY A 25 -2.97 -6.68 -13.38
CA GLY A 25 -4.34 -6.20 -13.22
C GLY A 25 -4.92 -6.30 -11.80
N SER A 26 -4.23 -6.92 -10.84
CA SER A 26 -4.62 -6.83 -9.43
C SER A 26 -4.52 -5.40 -8.92
N VAL A 27 -5.56 -4.97 -8.19
CA VAL A 27 -5.60 -3.68 -7.49
C VAL A 27 -5.18 -3.89 -6.04
N MET A 28 -4.20 -3.12 -5.58
CA MET A 28 -3.66 -3.21 -4.22
C MET A 28 -4.33 -2.17 -3.31
N SER A 29 -4.47 -2.50 -2.03
CA SER A 29 -5.00 -1.55 -1.03
C SER A 29 -4.05 -0.35 -0.84
N MET A 30 -4.62 0.83 -0.68
CA MET A 30 -3.91 2.06 -0.34
C MET A 30 -3.20 1.97 1.02
N LEU A 31 -3.89 1.48 2.05
CA LEU A 31 -3.36 1.46 3.42
C LEU A 31 -2.60 0.17 3.77
N TRP A 32 -2.96 -0.95 3.13
CA TRP A 32 -2.52 -2.30 3.51
C TRP A 32 -1.55 -2.94 2.54
N SER A 33 -0.98 -2.16 1.64
CA SER A 33 0.11 -2.58 0.77
C SER A 33 1.25 -1.57 0.75
N ALA A 34 2.47 -2.05 0.50
CA ALA A 34 3.62 -1.16 0.30
C ALA A 34 3.39 -0.22 -0.90
N THR A 35 2.89 -0.76 -2.02
CA THR A 35 2.62 0.04 -3.23
C THR A 35 1.64 1.18 -2.96
N GLY A 36 0.52 0.89 -2.28
CA GLY A 36 -0.46 1.90 -1.89
C GLY A 36 0.11 2.98 -1.00
N ARG A 37 0.89 2.61 0.02
CA ARG A 37 1.57 3.57 0.90
C ARG A 37 2.60 4.42 0.15
N ALA A 38 3.33 3.83 -0.81
CA ALA A 38 4.26 4.58 -1.66
C ALA A 38 3.52 5.66 -2.47
N PHE A 39 2.41 5.31 -3.11
CA PHE A 39 1.55 6.28 -3.80
C PHE A 39 1.02 7.35 -2.84
N LEU A 40 0.52 6.94 -1.66
CA LEU A 40 -0.02 7.85 -0.65
C LEU A 40 1.01 8.88 -0.16
N GLY A 41 2.25 8.45 0.10
CA GLY A 41 3.29 9.33 0.63
C GLY A 41 3.96 10.22 -0.40
N LEU A 42 4.09 9.74 -1.65
CA LEU A 42 4.90 10.39 -2.68
C LEU A 42 4.10 11.18 -3.70
N LEU A 43 2.80 10.92 -3.85
CA LEU A 43 1.93 11.73 -4.70
C LEU A 43 1.19 12.79 -3.88
N ASP A 44 1.01 13.96 -4.50
CA ASP A 44 0.19 15.05 -3.96
C ASP A 44 -1.13 15.18 -4.73
N GLU A 45 -1.89 14.09 -4.73
CA GLU A 45 -3.17 14.00 -5.43
C GLU A 45 -4.32 13.78 -4.44
N SER A 46 -5.35 14.62 -4.53
CA SER A 46 -6.55 14.54 -3.67
C SER A 46 -7.26 13.19 -3.78
N ARG A 47 -7.26 12.59 -4.97
CA ARG A 47 -7.84 11.28 -5.22
C ARG A 47 -7.14 10.16 -4.45
N VAL A 48 -5.82 10.24 -4.31
CA VAL A 48 -5.03 9.24 -3.57
C VAL A 48 -5.38 9.29 -2.08
N VAL A 49 -5.55 10.50 -1.54
CA VAL A 49 -6.01 10.70 -0.16
C VAL A 49 -7.43 10.18 0.04
N ALA A 50 -8.35 10.53 -0.87
CA ALA A 50 -9.74 10.09 -0.78
C ALA A 50 -9.89 8.56 -0.79
N LEU A 51 -9.09 7.85 -1.59
CA LEU A 51 -9.08 6.38 -1.60
C LEU A 51 -8.56 5.80 -0.28
N ALA A 52 -7.53 6.41 0.30
CA ALA A 52 -7.00 6.00 1.60
C ALA A 52 -8.01 6.25 2.74
N GLU A 53 -8.70 7.39 2.72
CA GLU A 53 -9.75 7.72 3.69
C GLU A 53 -10.95 6.77 3.59
N GLN A 54 -11.36 6.43 2.36
CA GLN A 54 -12.41 5.44 2.13
C GLN A 54 -12.02 4.08 2.72
N GLU A 55 -10.83 3.57 2.41
CA GLU A 55 -10.34 2.30 2.97
C GLU A 55 -10.24 2.34 4.49
N LEU A 56 -9.83 3.47 5.08
CA LEU A 56 -9.79 3.64 6.54
C LEU A 56 -11.20 3.55 7.13
N GLY A 57 -12.18 4.19 6.47
CA GLY A 57 -13.59 4.17 6.84
C GLY A 57 -14.18 2.76 6.85
N GLU A 58 -13.78 1.92 5.89
CA GLU A 58 -14.23 0.52 5.74
C GLU A 58 -13.46 -0.47 6.62
N ALA A 59 -12.31 -0.08 7.18
CA ALA A 59 -11.45 -0.97 7.97
C ALA A 59 -12.09 -1.41 9.29
N THR A 60 -11.92 -2.70 9.63
CA THR A 60 -12.37 -3.26 10.91
C THR A 60 -11.58 -2.69 12.09
N PRO A 61 -12.08 -2.77 13.34
CA PRO A 61 -11.33 -2.34 14.52
C PRO A 61 -9.94 -2.99 14.63
N GLU A 62 -9.82 -4.28 14.29
CA GLU A 62 -8.56 -5.03 14.34
C GLU A 62 -7.55 -4.53 13.31
N MET A 63 -8.02 -4.12 12.13
CA MET A 63 -7.16 -3.52 11.10
C MET A 63 -6.70 -2.12 11.53
N ARG A 64 -7.61 -1.30 12.09
CA ARG A 64 -7.28 0.03 12.58
C ARG A 64 -6.30 0.00 13.76
N ALA A 65 -6.36 -1.02 14.60
CA ALA A 65 -5.41 -1.21 15.70
C ALA A 65 -3.95 -1.41 15.25
N GLN A 66 -3.72 -1.70 13.97
CA GLN A 66 -2.36 -1.83 13.39
C GLN A 66 -1.78 -0.49 12.92
N LEU A 67 -2.54 0.61 13.05
CA LEU A 67 -2.16 1.95 12.61
C LEU A 67 -2.05 2.91 13.78
N ASP A 68 -1.42 4.06 13.54
CA ASP A 68 -1.53 5.20 14.45
C ASP A 68 -2.98 5.72 14.50
N ALA A 69 -3.54 5.81 15.70
CA ALA A 69 -4.94 6.19 15.91
C ALA A 69 -5.20 7.70 15.87
N LYS A 70 -4.16 8.55 15.95
CA LYS A 70 -4.30 10.01 16.01
C LYS A 70 -4.24 10.63 14.62
N ASP A 71 -3.29 10.20 13.80
CA ASP A 71 -3.08 10.71 12.44
C ASP A 71 -2.57 9.60 11.52
N THR A 72 -3.40 8.56 11.32
CA THR A 72 -3.08 7.41 10.46
C THR A 72 -2.46 7.83 9.12
N ILE A 73 -3.15 8.67 8.36
CA ILE A 73 -2.76 9.00 6.98
C ILE A 73 -1.53 9.90 6.99
N GLY A 74 -1.48 10.90 7.88
CA GLY A 74 -0.34 11.78 7.98
C GLY A 74 0.93 11.06 8.41
N GLU A 75 0.86 10.14 9.37
CA GLU A 75 2.02 9.33 9.78
C GLU A 75 2.53 8.46 8.62
N LEU A 76 1.64 7.72 7.95
CA LEU A 76 2.04 6.91 6.79
C LEU A 76 2.71 7.74 5.70
N ARG A 77 2.19 8.95 5.43
CA ARG A 77 2.81 9.88 4.47
C ARG A 77 4.18 10.35 4.95
N ARG A 78 4.34 10.66 6.23
CA ARG A 78 5.63 11.09 6.82
C ARG A 78 6.67 9.99 6.71
N GLU A 79 6.34 8.77 7.14
CA GLU A 79 7.23 7.61 7.06
C GLU A 79 7.75 7.39 5.64
N VAL A 80 6.84 7.36 4.66
CA VAL A 80 7.20 7.12 3.27
C VAL A 80 8.06 8.24 2.69
N ARG A 81 7.76 9.50 3.01
CA ARG A 81 8.55 10.64 2.53
C ARG A 81 9.96 10.65 3.11
N GLN A 82 10.09 10.29 4.39
CA GLN A 82 11.39 10.20 5.06
C GLN A 82 12.22 9.04 4.49
N ALA A 83 11.62 7.87 4.30
CA ALA A 83 12.31 6.68 3.80
C ALA A 83 12.50 6.67 2.28
N ARG A 84 11.73 7.48 1.54
CA ARG A 84 11.64 7.48 0.06
C ARG A 84 11.19 6.14 -0.53
N CYS A 85 10.64 5.27 0.30
CA CYS A 85 10.02 4.00 -0.04
C CYS A 85 8.96 3.68 1.01
N ALA A 86 8.13 2.68 0.73
CA ALA A 86 7.17 2.16 1.68
C ALA A 86 7.47 0.68 1.95
N SER A 87 7.44 0.28 3.21
CA SER A 87 7.54 -1.12 3.61
C SER A 87 6.34 -1.52 4.45
N VAL A 88 5.87 -2.76 4.27
CA VAL A 88 4.83 -3.38 5.08
C VAL A 88 5.28 -4.76 5.51
N LYS A 89 4.82 -5.20 6.68
CA LYS A 89 5.09 -6.52 7.23
C LYS A 89 3.80 -7.13 7.72
N ASP A 90 3.54 -8.37 7.30
CA ASP A 90 2.40 -9.19 7.75
C ASP A 90 1.03 -8.53 7.53
N THR A 91 0.92 -7.58 6.59
CA THR A 91 -0.28 -6.74 6.43
C THR A 91 -1.31 -7.34 5.48
N TYR A 92 -0.88 -7.81 4.30
CA TYR A 92 -1.77 -8.47 3.33
C TYR A 92 -1.81 -9.99 3.52
N LEU A 93 -0.66 -10.59 3.85
CA LEU A 93 -0.51 -12.01 4.13
C LEU A 93 0.46 -12.16 5.30
N ARG A 94 0.09 -12.96 6.31
CA ARG A 94 0.99 -13.31 7.42
C ARG A 94 2.21 -14.07 6.87
N GLY A 95 3.40 -13.71 7.34
CA GLY A 95 4.67 -14.24 6.89
C GLY A 95 5.24 -13.51 5.67
N ILE A 96 4.52 -12.55 5.08
CA ILE A 96 4.94 -11.82 3.89
C ILE A 96 5.20 -10.35 4.24
N SER A 97 6.40 -9.90 3.88
CA SER A 97 6.75 -8.48 3.88
C SER A 97 6.86 -7.98 2.45
N ALA A 98 6.56 -6.71 2.23
CA ALA A 98 6.70 -6.08 0.91
C ALA A 98 7.33 -4.70 1.05
N VAL A 99 8.06 -4.28 0.02
CA VAL A 99 8.62 -2.94 -0.10
C VAL A 99 8.30 -2.38 -1.49
N ALA A 100 8.05 -1.09 -1.57
CA ALA A 100 7.80 -0.37 -2.81
C ALA A 100 8.59 0.94 -2.82
N ALA A 101 9.26 1.22 -3.93
CA ALA A 101 9.99 2.46 -4.15
C ALA A 101 9.56 3.08 -5.48
N PRO A 102 9.56 4.42 -5.60
CA PRO A 102 9.27 5.08 -6.86
C PRO A 102 10.39 4.83 -7.87
N VAL A 103 10.02 4.70 -9.13
CA VAL A 103 10.97 4.77 -10.25
C VAL A 103 10.67 6.09 -10.96
N TYR A 104 11.69 6.94 -11.06
CA TYR A 104 11.64 8.19 -11.81
C TYR A 104 12.36 7.98 -13.15
N ASP A 105 11.98 8.78 -14.14
CA ASP A 105 12.65 8.90 -15.44
C ASP A 105 13.80 9.91 -15.40
#